data_AF-A0A3D2C9T8-F1
#
_entry.id   AF-A0A3D2C9T8-F1
#
_cell.length_a   1.000
_cell.length_b   1.000
_cell.length_c   1.000
_cell.angle_alpha   90.00
_cell.angle_beta   90.00
_cell.angle_gamma   90.00
#
_symmetry.space_group_name_H-M   'P 1'
#
loop_
_entity.id
_entity.type
_entity.pdbx_description
1 polymer ?
#
loop_
_entity_poly.entity_id
_entity_poly.type
_entity_poly.pdbx_seq_one_letter_code
_entity_poly.pdbx_strand_id
1 'polypeptide(L)'
;MDVFPNPLVIVLQVVPYLITLLGLYSIIFKPMIQHLDGREDAIDGAQDRARELQEQLAARAEEYESKLNAARIEMTEQRAKRRAEALSEAETMVQAARGEADKQMEGALETIRSEASAAREGLRGSSALLAQQISSSVLGRPVAS
;
A
#
# COMPACT_ATOMS: atom_id res chain seq x y z
N MET A 1 -41.61 77.78 60.89
CA MET A 1 -41.36 77.04 59.65
C MET A 1 -39.86 76.79 59.58
N ASP A 2 -39.37 75.78 60.30
CA ASP A 2 -37.98 75.33 60.18
C ASP A 2 -37.92 74.32 59.04
N VAL A 3 -37.86 74.85 57.82
CA VAL A 3 -37.88 74.06 56.56
C VAL A 3 -36.47 73.65 56.12
N PHE A 4 -35.45 73.98 56.91
CA PHE A 4 -34.09 73.48 56.70
C PHE A 4 -33.84 72.26 57.59
N PRO A 5 -33.90 71.04 57.03
CA PRO A 5 -33.47 69.86 57.75
C PRO A 5 -32.02 70.07 58.22
N ASN A 6 -31.77 69.80 59.49
CA ASN A 6 -30.47 69.98 60.09
C ASN A 6 -29.45 69.12 59.29
N PRO A 7 -28.38 69.70 58.71
CA PRO A 7 -27.49 68.98 57.79
C PRO A 7 -26.88 67.73 58.44
N LEU A 8 -26.71 67.73 59.76
CA LEU A 8 -26.30 66.57 60.54
C LEU A 8 -27.26 65.38 60.42
N VAL A 9 -28.58 65.61 60.43
CA VAL A 9 -29.59 64.54 60.33
C VAL A 9 -29.63 63.95 58.93
N ILE A 10 -29.47 64.80 57.91
CA ILE A 10 -29.37 64.37 56.51
C ILE A 10 -28.15 63.48 56.32
N VAL A 11 -26.98 63.90 56.81
CA VAL A 11 -25.76 63.09 56.74
C VAL A 11 -25.93 61.77 57.51
N LEU A 12 -26.54 61.81 58.70
CA LEU A 12 -26.79 60.62 59.52
C LEU A 12 -27.73 59.60 58.82
N GLN A 13 -28.64 60.03 57.96
CA GLN A 13 -29.52 59.15 57.17
C GLN A 13 -28.91 58.72 55.83
N VAL A 14 -28.22 59.62 55.13
CA VAL A 14 -27.67 59.36 53.80
C VAL A 14 -26.47 58.42 53.86
N VAL A 15 -25.62 58.52 54.88
CA VAL A 15 -24.43 57.65 55.03
C VAL A 15 -24.82 56.16 55.12
N PRO A 16 -25.71 55.71 56.04
CA PRO A 16 -26.13 54.31 56.08
C PRO A 16 -26.93 53.90 54.84
N TYR A 17 -27.68 54.81 54.20
CA TYR A 17 -28.35 54.54 52.92
C TYR A 17 -27.35 54.24 51.79
N LEU A 18 -26.29 55.04 51.66
CA LEU A 18 -25.25 54.80 50.65
C LEU A 18 -24.43 53.55 50.95
N ILE A 19 -24.13 53.27 52.23
CA ILE A 19 -23.44 52.04 52.64
C ILE A 19 -24.30 50.81 52.31
N THR A 20 -25.60 50.85 52.59
CA THR A 20 -26.51 49.75 52.24
C THR A 20 -26.69 49.61 50.72
N LEU A 21 -26.74 50.70 49.97
CA LEU A 21 -26.78 50.67 48.51
C LEU A 21 -25.52 50.04 47.91
N LEU A 22 -24.33 50.44 48.39
CA LEU A 22 -23.05 49.86 47.98
C LEU A 22 -22.94 48.39 48.40
N GLY A 23 -23.40 48.05 49.60
CA GLY A 23 -23.50 46.67 50.09
C GLY A 23 -24.40 45.83 49.19
N LEU A 24 -25.59 46.33 48.84
CA LEU A 24 -26.54 45.66 47.96
C LEU A 24 -25.96 45.44 46.55
N TYR A 25 -25.30 46.46 45.99
CA TYR A 25 -24.65 46.37 44.69
C TYR A 25 -23.55 45.29 44.67
N SER A 26 -22.68 45.29 45.68
CA SER A 26 -21.56 44.35 45.76
C SER A 26 -22.00 42.93 46.12
N ILE A 27 -22.98 42.77 47.02
CA ILE A 27 -23.43 41.47 47.56
C ILE A 27 -24.46 40.78 46.67
N ILE A 28 -25.34 41.52 45.98
CA ILE A 28 -26.45 40.92 45.22
C ILE A 28 -26.27 41.10 43.71
N PHE A 29 -26.14 42.34 43.24
CA PHE A 29 -26.13 42.62 41.80
C PHE A 29 -24.91 42.02 41.08
N LYS A 30 -23.71 42.21 41.65
CA LYS A 30 -22.48 41.69 41.06
C LYS A 30 -22.46 40.16 40.92
N PRO A 31 -22.72 39.35 41.96
CA PRO A 31 -22.73 37.89 41.81
C PRO A 31 -23.90 37.38 40.95
N MET A 32 -25.05 38.07 40.95
CA MET A 32 -26.19 37.69 40.11
C MET A 32 -25.85 37.81 38.61
N ILE A 33 -25.23 38.92 38.19
CA ILE A 33 -24.80 39.10 36.80
C ILE A 33 -23.71 38.08 36.43
N GLN A 34 -22.71 37.87 37.30
CA GLN A 34 -21.69 36.84 37.07
C GLN A 34 -22.27 35.43 36.89
N HIS A 35 -23.33 35.08 37.63
CA HIS A 35 -24.00 33.80 37.46
C HIS A 35 -24.81 33.71 36.16
N LEU A 36 -25.33 34.82 35.64
CA LEU A 36 -26.02 34.85 34.35
C LEU A 36 -25.02 34.73 33.21
N ASP A 37 -23.97 35.55 33.20
CA ASP A 37 -22.89 35.51 32.20
C ASP A 37 -22.21 34.12 32.20
N GLY A 38 -21.92 33.58 33.39
CA GLY A 38 -21.30 32.25 33.50
C GLY A 38 -22.18 31.11 32.99
N ARG A 39 -23.51 31.27 32.92
CA ARG A 39 -24.41 30.28 32.31
C ARG A 39 -24.43 30.43 30.80
N GLU A 40 -24.44 31.66 30.29
CA GLU A 40 -24.38 31.94 28.86
C GLU A 40 -23.05 31.44 28.27
N ASP A 41 -21.92 31.79 28.89
CA ASP A 41 -20.58 31.31 28.52
C ASP A 41 -20.46 29.78 28.58
N ALA A 42 -21.07 29.14 29.58
CA ALA A 42 -21.03 27.69 29.70
C ALA A 42 -21.84 26.98 28.61
N ILE A 43 -22.98 27.55 28.21
CA ILE A 43 -23.84 27.01 27.15
C ILE A 43 -23.18 27.23 25.79
N ASP A 44 -22.77 28.46 25.49
CA ASP A 44 -22.16 28.82 24.22
C ASP A 44 -20.81 28.11 24.05
N GLY A 45 -19.98 28.09 25.10
CA GLY A 45 -18.72 27.35 25.09
C GLY A 45 -18.90 25.83 25.02
N ALA A 46 -20.04 25.27 25.45
CA ALA A 46 -20.35 23.86 25.22
C ALA A 46 -20.78 23.59 23.77
N GLN A 47 -21.57 24.49 23.17
CA GLN A 47 -21.98 24.38 21.77
C GLN A 47 -20.80 24.53 20.82
N ASP A 48 -19.91 25.49 21.05
CA ASP A 48 -18.72 25.71 20.22
C ASP A 48 -17.77 24.52 20.30
N ARG A 49 -17.51 23.98 21.50
CA ARG A 49 -16.73 22.75 21.65
C ARG A 49 -17.38 21.56 20.93
N ALA A 50 -18.71 21.43 20.99
CA ALA A 50 -19.42 20.37 20.28
C ALA A 50 -19.29 20.51 18.76
N ARG A 51 -19.38 21.74 18.22
CA ARG A 51 -19.15 22.01 16.80
C ARG A 51 -17.71 21.69 16.40
N GLU A 52 -16.73 22.16 17.17
CA GLU A 52 -15.32 21.90 16.90
C GLU A 52 -15.01 20.39 16.91
N LEU A 53 -15.56 19.65 17.88
CA LEU A 53 -15.45 18.19 17.93
C LEU A 53 -16.09 17.52 16.69
N GLN A 54 -17.26 17.98 16.24
CA GLN A 54 -17.90 17.45 15.03
C GLN A 54 -17.07 17.73 13.78
N GLU A 55 -16.54 18.94 13.63
CA GLU A 55 -15.67 19.31 12.52
C GLU A 55 -14.38 18.49 12.51
N GLN A 56 -13.74 18.31 13.68
CA GLN A 56 -12.57 17.46 13.81
C GLN A 56 -12.88 16.01 13.47
N LEU A 57 -14.02 15.47 13.92
CA LEU A 57 -14.44 14.10 13.58
C LEU A 57 -14.69 13.95 12.09
N ALA A 58 -15.37 14.91 11.45
CA ALA A 58 -15.61 14.90 10.01
C ALA A 58 -14.30 14.94 9.22
N ALA A 59 -13.39 15.85 9.58
CA ALA A 59 -12.07 15.95 8.95
C ALA A 59 -11.24 14.66 9.12
N ARG A 60 -11.28 14.05 10.31
CA ARG A 60 -10.61 12.77 10.56
C ARG A 60 -11.22 11.62 9.78
N ALA A 61 -12.54 11.59 9.64
CA ALA A 61 -13.24 10.58 8.84
C ALA A 61 -12.86 10.69 7.36
N GLU A 62 -12.84 11.92 6.81
CA GLU A 62 -12.41 12.17 5.43
C GLU A 62 -10.94 11.79 5.20
N GLU A 63 -10.05 12.15 6.14
CA GLU A 63 -8.64 11.75 6.09
C GLU A 63 -8.49 10.22 6.09
N TYR A 64 -9.27 9.52 6.91
CA TYR A 64 -9.28 8.06 6.97
C TYR A 64 -9.78 7.44 5.66
N GLU A 65 -10.89 7.94 5.12
CA GLU A 65 -11.48 7.44 3.88
C GLU A 65 -10.53 7.66 2.69
N SER A 66 -9.90 8.83 2.63
CA SER A 66 -8.87 9.14 1.63
C SER A 66 -7.68 8.18 1.72
N LYS A 67 -7.15 7.92 2.92
CA LYS A 67 -6.07 6.94 3.13
C LYS A 67 -6.47 5.53 2.73
N LEU A 68 -7.70 5.10 3.04
CA LEU A 68 -8.21 3.79 2.64
C LEU A 68 -8.33 3.67 1.12
N ASN A 69 -8.82 4.71 0.45
CA ASN A 69 -8.92 4.73 -1.01
C ASN A 69 -7.53 4.73 -1.67
N ALA A 70 -6.59 5.53 -1.16
CA ALA A 70 -5.20 5.52 -1.63
C ALA A 70 -4.56 4.13 -1.47
N ALA A 71 -4.70 3.50 -0.30
CA ALA A 71 -4.18 2.15 -0.06
C ALA A 71 -4.82 1.10 -0.98
N ARG A 72 -6.12 1.23 -1.30
CA ARG A 72 -6.79 0.35 -2.28
C ARG A 72 -6.20 0.51 -3.66
N ILE A 73 -5.98 1.74 -4.12
CA ILE A 73 -5.37 2.03 -5.43
C ILE A 73 -3.97 1.43 -5.48
N GLU A 74 -3.14 1.69 -4.48
CA GLU A 74 -1.77 1.16 -4.38
C GLU A 74 -1.76 -0.37 -4.40
N MET A 75 -2.67 -1.02 -3.67
CA MET A 75 -2.82 -2.47 -3.68
C MET A 75 -3.20 -3.00 -5.07
N THR A 76 -4.11 -2.34 -5.78
CA THR A 76 -4.48 -2.76 -7.13
C THR A 76 -3.33 -2.59 -8.13
N GLU A 77 -2.59 -1.48 -8.03
CA GLU A 77 -1.43 -1.21 -8.87
C GLU A 77 -0.31 -2.21 -8.61
N GLN A 78 0.01 -2.48 -7.34
CA GLN A 78 1.03 -3.46 -6.97
C GLN A 78 0.65 -4.87 -7.44
N ARG A 79 -0.62 -5.26 -7.33
CA ARG A 79 -1.11 -6.54 -7.86
C ARG A 79 -0.99 -6.62 -9.38
N ALA A 80 -1.34 -5.55 -10.09
CA ALA A 80 -1.20 -5.49 -11.54
C ALA A 80 0.27 -5.60 -11.96
N LYS A 81 1.17 -4.86 -11.28
CA LYS A 81 2.61 -4.90 -11.52
C LYS A 81 3.20 -6.30 -11.30
N ARG A 82 2.93 -6.91 -10.14
CA ARG A 82 3.39 -8.29 -9.86
C ARG A 82 2.87 -9.31 -10.88
N ARG A 83 1.62 -9.15 -11.33
CA ARG A 83 1.05 -10.02 -12.37
C ARG A 83 1.77 -9.84 -13.71
N ALA A 84 2.07 -8.60 -14.10
CA ALA A 84 2.81 -8.32 -15.33
C ALA A 84 4.24 -8.88 -15.26
N GLU A 85 4.93 -8.69 -14.13
CA GLU A 85 6.26 -9.26 -13.88
C GLU A 85 6.23 -10.79 -13.96
N ALA A 86 5.28 -11.45 -13.30
CA ALA A 86 5.14 -12.90 -13.33
C ALA A 86 4.84 -13.43 -14.74
N LEU A 87 4.03 -12.72 -15.54
CA LEU A 87 3.78 -13.09 -16.93
C LEU A 87 5.04 -12.96 -17.80
N SER A 88 5.79 -11.86 -17.64
CA SER A 88 7.05 -11.65 -18.36
C SER A 88 8.10 -12.69 -17.99
N GLU A 89 8.19 -13.06 -16.72
CA GLU A 89 9.10 -14.10 -16.25
C GLU A 89 8.70 -15.48 -16.79
N ALA A 90 7.40 -15.80 -16.77
CA ALA A 90 6.88 -17.03 -17.35
C ALA A 90 7.16 -17.12 -18.85
N GLU A 91 6.96 -16.04 -19.61
CA GLU A 91 7.30 -15.98 -21.04
C GLU A 91 8.80 -16.22 -21.25
N THR A 92 9.66 -15.58 -20.45
CA THR A 92 11.11 -15.75 -20.53
C THR A 92 11.52 -17.20 -20.26
N MET A 93 10.95 -17.83 -19.22
CA MET A 93 11.20 -19.24 -18.91
C MET A 93 10.75 -20.17 -20.04
N VAL A 94 9.57 -19.92 -20.63
CA VAL A 94 9.07 -20.72 -21.75
C VAL A 94 9.96 -20.57 -22.98
N GLN A 95 10.41 -19.35 -23.29
CA GLN A 95 11.32 -19.12 -24.42
C GLN A 95 12.68 -19.78 -24.19
N ALA A 96 13.23 -19.70 -22.98
CA ALA A 96 14.47 -20.38 -22.62
C ALA A 96 14.34 -21.91 -22.75
N ALA A 97 13.24 -22.49 -22.24
CA ALA A 97 12.98 -23.92 -22.35
C ALA A 97 12.82 -24.39 -23.80
N ARG A 98 12.15 -23.58 -24.65
CA ARG A 98 12.05 -23.85 -26.09
C ARG A 98 13.41 -23.82 -26.77
N GLY A 99 14.21 -22.79 -26.52
CA GLY A 99 15.55 -22.68 -27.09
C GLY A 99 16.47 -23.83 -26.66
N GLU A 100 16.34 -24.30 -25.42
CA GLU A 100 17.07 -25.48 -24.94
C GLU A 100 16.60 -26.77 -25.62
N ALA A 101 15.28 -26.95 -25.78
CA ALA A 101 14.72 -28.09 -26.51
C ALA A 101 15.18 -28.12 -27.98
N ASP A 102 15.20 -26.95 -28.65
CA ASP A 102 15.66 -26.84 -30.04
C ASP A 102 17.14 -27.21 -30.17
N LYS A 103 18.00 -26.75 -29.24
CA LYS A 103 19.42 -27.14 -29.19
C LYS A 103 19.61 -28.63 -28.97
N GLN A 104 18.84 -29.23 -28.06
CA GLN A 104 18.90 -30.68 -27.82
C GLN A 104 18.47 -31.47 -29.06
N MET A 105 17.44 -31.02 -29.75
CA MET A 105 16.98 -31.62 -31.01
C MET A 105 18.06 -31.54 -32.10
N GLU A 106 18.70 -30.38 -32.26
CA GLU A 106 19.77 -30.18 -33.24
C GLU A 106 20.98 -31.07 -32.93
N GLY A 107 21.42 -31.13 -31.67
CA GLY A 107 22.51 -32.01 -31.24
C GLY A 107 22.18 -33.50 -31.39
N ALA A 108 20.95 -33.91 -31.11
CA ALA A 108 20.49 -35.28 -31.36
C ALA A 108 20.51 -35.63 -32.86
N LEU A 109 20.05 -34.72 -33.72
CA LEU A 109 20.08 -34.91 -35.17
C LEU A 109 21.51 -35.01 -35.71
N GLU A 110 22.44 -34.20 -35.20
CA GLU A 110 23.85 -34.27 -35.57
C GLU A 110 24.50 -35.59 -35.12
N THR A 111 24.18 -36.04 -33.91
CA THR A 111 24.63 -37.35 -33.39
C THR A 111 24.13 -38.49 -34.27
N ILE A 112 22.84 -38.51 -34.61
CA ILE A 112 22.23 -39.51 -35.51
C ILE A 112 22.92 -39.51 -36.88
N ARG A 113 23.22 -38.33 -37.45
CA ARG A 113 23.93 -38.23 -38.73
C ARG A 113 25.34 -38.81 -38.65
N SER A 114 26.07 -38.50 -37.58
CA SER A 114 27.42 -39.05 -37.34
C SER A 114 27.38 -40.58 -37.22
N GLU A 115 26.49 -41.10 -36.38
CA GLU A 115 26.32 -42.55 -36.20
C GLU A 115 25.90 -43.26 -37.49
N ALA A 116 24.98 -42.67 -38.28
CA ALA A 116 24.57 -43.22 -39.56
C ALA A 116 25.74 -43.25 -40.57
N SER A 117 26.60 -42.23 -40.57
CA SER A 117 27.80 -42.20 -41.40
C SER A 117 28.79 -43.30 -40.99
N ALA A 118 29.09 -43.40 -39.69
CA ALA A 118 29.98 -44.42 -39.14
C ALA A 118 29.46 -45.84 -39.43
N ALA A 119 28.16 -46.08 -39.25
CA ALA A 119 27.54 -47.37 -39.56
C ALA A 119 27.63 -47.73 -41.05
N ARG A 120 27.41 -46.77 -41.96
CA ARG A 120 27.57 -46.97 -43.41
C ARG A 120 29.00 -47.32 -43.79
N GLU A 121 29.98 -46.66 -43.18
CA GLU A 121 31.40 -46.91 -43.42
C GLU A 121 31.82 -48.28 -42.88
N GLY A 122 31.35 -48.65 -41.67
CA GLY A 122 31.51 -49.99 -41.12
C GLY A 122 30.93 -51.09 -42.00
N LEU A 123 29.70 -50.92 -42.50
CA LEU A 123 29.07 -51.86 -43.43
C LEU A 123 29.85 -52.02 -44.74
N ARG A 124 30.41 -50.94 -45.29
CA ARG A 124 31.29 -51.02 -46.48
C ARG A 124 32.55 -51.82 -46.20
N GLY A 125 33.20 -51.59 -45.05
CA GLY A 125 34.37 -52.36 -44.62
C GLY A 125 34.05 -53.85 -44.47
N SER A 126 32.97 -54.19 -43.77
CA SER A 126 32.52 -55.58 -43.61
C SER A 126 32.15 -56.23 -44.95
N SER A 127 31.53 -55.48 -45.86
CA SER A 127 31.18 -55.99 -47.20
C SER A 127 32.43 -56.28 -48.05
N ALA A 128 33.45 -55.43 -47.96
CA ALA A 128 34.73 -55.64 -48.65
C ALA A 128 35.47 -56.87 -48.13
N LEU A 129 35.49 -57.07 -46.80
CA LEU A 129 36.05 -58.27 -46.18
C LEU A 129 35.30 -59.54 -46.60
N LEU A 130 33.96 -59.51 -46.61
CA LEU A 130 33.14 -60.62 -47.09
C LEU A 130 33.38 -60.92 -48.56
N ALA A 131 33.50 -59.89 -49.42
CA ALA A 131 33.80 -60.07 -50.84
C ALA A 131 35.18 -60.72 -51.05
N GLN A 132 36.19 -60.35 -50.26
CA GLN A 132 37.53 -60.96 -50.30
C GLN A 132 37.52 -62.42 -49.81
N GLN A 133 36.76 -62.72 -48.76
CA GLN A 133 36.56 -64.10 -48.27
C GLN A 133 35.86 -64.97 -49.31
N ILE A 134 34.79 -64.48 -49.94
CA ILE A 134 34.08 -65.19 -51.01
C ILE A 134 35.02 -65.43 -52.20
N SER A 135 35.76 -64.40 -52.63
CA SER A 135 36.69 -64.51 -53.75
C SER A 135 37.81 -65.53 -53.50
N SER A 136 38.37 -65.55 -52.29
CA SER A 136 39.40 -66.54 -51.91
C SER A 136 38.83 -67.97 -51.79
N SER A 137 37.57 -68.12 -51.36
CA SER A 137 36.90 -69.42 -51.30
C SER A 137 36.56 -69.98 -52.70
N VAL A 138 36.14 -69.12 -53.64
CA VAL A 138 35.84 -69.52 -55.03
C VAL A 138 37.10 -69.79 -55.86
N LEU A 139 38.19 -69.05 -55.65
CA LEU A 139 39.45 -69.20 -56.39
C LEU A 139 40.39 -70.28 -55.81
N GLY A 140 40.07 -70.84 -54.64
CA GLY A 140 40.80 -71.97 -54.04
C GLY A 140 42.23 -71.65 -53.59
N ARG A 141 42.68 -70.39 -53.63
CA ARG A 141 43.99 -69.91 -53.15
C ARG A 141 43.87 -68.49 -52.58
N PRO A 142 44.65 -68.12 -51.55
CA PRO A 142 44.56 -66.80 -50.94
C PRO A 142 45.02 -65.72 -51.92
N VAL A 143 44.11 -64.79 -52.25
CA VAL A 143 44.43 -63.60 -53.04
C VAL A 143 44.97 -62.51 -52.10
N ALA A 144 46.26 -62.20 -52.27
CA ALA A 144 46.97 -61.15 -51.55
C ALA A 144 47.13 -59.91 -52.45
N SER A 145 46.41 -58.86 -52.08
CA SER A 145 46.74 -57.41 -52.09
C SER A 145 45.46 -56.61 -52.24
#